data_AF-A0A9D6ZSB2-F1
#
_entry.id   AF-A0A9D6ZSB2-F1
#
_cell.length_a   1.000
_cell.length_b   1.000
_cell.length_c   1.000
_cell.angle_alpha   90.00
_cell.angle_beta   90.00
_cell.angle_gamma   90.00
#
_symmetry.space_group_name_H-M   'P 1'
#
loop_
_entity.id
_entity.type
_entity.pdbx_description
1 polymer ?
#
loop_
_entity_poly.entity_id
_entity_poly.type
_entity_poly.pdbx_seq_one_letter_code
_entity_poly.pdbx_strand_id
1 'polypeptide(L)' 'TIFPGSTADDLLRALKEKTTTVDGHYWTRAEMQYLARVGPAQMVQSLVKLPAKHIRRAVKAILG' A
#
# COMPACT_ATOMS: atom_id res chain seq x y z
N THR A 1 -8.91 -0.06 6.70
CA THR A 1 -8.45 0.98 7.65
C THR A 1 -8.82 2.32 7.07
N ILE A 2 -9.88 2.94 7.59
CA ILE A 2 -10.24 4.31 7.17
C ILE A 2 -9.40 5.24 8.02
N PHE A 3 -8.56 6.02 7.37
CA PHE A 3 -7.66 6.95 8.03
C PHE A 3 -8.01 8.37 7.55
N PRO A 4 -8.56 9.25 8.42
CA PRO A 4 -9.09 10.55 8.01
C PRO A 4 -8.01 11.64 7.90
N GLY A 5 -6.78 11.30 7.52
CA GLY A 5 -5.67 12.25 7.40
C GLY A 5 -4.97 12.15 6.05
N SER A 6 -4.21 13.20 5.73
CA SER A 6 -3.54 13.34 4.42
C SER A 6 -2.03 13.15 4.52
N THR A 7 -1.48 13.04 5.73
CA THR A 7 -0.02 12.98 5.99
C THR A 7 0.38 11.78 6.85
N ALA A 8 1.68 11.46 6.86
CA ALA A 8 2.24 10.38 7.68
C ALA A 8 2.18 10.67 9.18
N ASP A 9 2.31 11.94 9.57
CA ASP A 9 2.20 12.37 10.97
C ASP A 9 0.77 12.22 11.51
N ASP A 10 -0.22 12.51 10.66
CA ASP A 10 -1.62 12.30 11.00
C ASP A 10 -1.88 10.80 11.28
N LEU A 11 -1.24 9.90 10.53
CA LEU A 11 -1.38 8.44 10.68
C LEU A 11 -0.75 7.97 11.99
N LEU A 12 0.45 8.44 12.29
CA LEU A 12 1.12 8.19 13.58
C LEU A 12 0.29 8.67 14.76
N ARG A 13 -0.33 9.85 14.65
CA ARG A 13 -1.22 10.40 15.68
C ARG A 13 -2.47 9.56 15.86
N ALA A 14 -3.17 9.19 14.78
CA ALA A 14 -4.38 8.36 14.86
C ALA A 14 -4.13 6.93 15.39
N LEU A 15 -2.94 6.37 15.13
CA LEU A 15 -2.50 5.11 15.73
C LEU A 15 -2.23 5.26 17.23
N LYS A 16 -1.59 6.36 17.64
CA LYS A 16 -1.31 6.66 19.05
C LYS A 16 -2.58 6.93 19.86
N GLU A 17 -3.56 7.58 19.26
CA GLU A 17 -4.86 7.93 19.86
C GLU A 17 -5.86 6.77 19.83
N LYS A 18 -5.53 5.64 19.18
CA LYS A 18 -6.42 4.47 18.99
C LYS A 18 -7.78 4.81 18.37
N THR A 19 -7.87 5.94 17.68
CA THR A 19 -9.08 6.42 16.98
C THR A 19 -9.26 5.76 15.62
N THR A 20 -8.37 4.84 15.26
CA THR A 20 -8.43 4.10 14.01
C THR A 20 -9.51 3.02 14.11
N THR A 21 -10.66 3.23 13.46
CA THR A 21 -11.68 2.20 13.31
C THR A 21 -11.27 1.24 12.20
N VAL A 22 -11.20 -0.06 12.53
CA VAL A 22 -11.11 -1.10 11.50
C VAL A 22 -12.52 -1.33 11.00
N ASP A 23 -12.94 -0.51 10.04
CA ASP A 23 -14.11 -0.86 9.24
C ASP A 23 -13.70 -2.07 8.38
N GLY A 24 -14.04 -3.25 8.87
CA GLY A 24 -13.69 -4.53 8.28
C GLY A 24 -14.79 -4.97 7.35
N HIS A 25 -14.66 -4.65 6.06
CA HIS A 25 -15.51 -5.27 5.04
C HIS A 25 -15.28 -6.78 5.04
N TYR A 26 -16.32 -7.57 5.29
CA TYR A 26 -16.23 -9.01 5.13
C TYR A 26 -16.21 -9.34 3.64
N TRP A 27 -15.07 -9.84 3.19
CA TRP A 27 -14.87 -10.15 1.78
C TRP A 27 -15.79 -11.27 1.33
N THR A 28 -16.61 -10.98 0.32
CA THR A 28 -17.44 -11.98 -0.32
C THR A 28 -16.59 -12.92 -1.18
N ARG A 29 -17.13 -14.10 -1.49
CA ARG A 29 -16.45 -15.06 -2.39
C ARG A 29 -16.10 -14.46 -3.76
N ALA A 30 -16.95 -13.59 -4.30
CA ALA A 30 -16.73 -12.95 -5.59
C ALA A 30 -15.54 -11.98 -5.54
N GLU A 31 -15.44 -11.19 -4.48
CA GLU A 31 -14.32 -10.27 -4.27
C GLU A 31 -13.01 -11.01 -4.05
N MET A 32 -13.05 -12.11 -3.31
CA MET A 32 -11.90 -13.02 -3.16
C MET A 32 -11.42 -13.59 -4.49
N GLN A 33 -12.33 -14.02 -5.36
CA GLN A 33 -11.99 -14.53 -6.69
C GLN A 33 -11.40 -13.43 -7.60
N TYR A 34 -11.96 -12.24 -7.53
CA TYR A 34 -11.41 -11.09 -8.25
C TYR A 34 -9.99 -10.78 -7.77
N LEU A 35 -9.79 -10.67 -6.46
CA LEU A 35 -8.48 -10.42 -5.85
C LEU A 35 -7.46 -11.52 -6.12
N ALA A 36 -7.87 -12.79 -6.13
CA ALA A 36 -6.99 -13.90 -6.51
C ALA A 36 -6.49 -13.77 -7.97
N ARG A 37 -7.30 -13.18 -8.86
CA ARG A 37 -6.93 -12.96 -10.26
C ARG A 37 -5.96 -11.80 -10.45
N VAL A 38 -6.16 -10.68 -9.75
CA VAL A 38 -5.33 -9.47 -9.93
C VAL A 38 -4.17 -9.35 -8.93
N GLY A 39 -4.31 -9.97 -7.77
CA GLY A 39 -3.39 -9.88 -6.63
C GLY A 39 -1.95 -10.24 -6.98
N PRO A 40 -1.66 -11.36 -7.65
CA PRO A 40 -0.29 -11.72 -8.01
C PRO A 40 0.39 -10.67 -8.90
N ALA A 41 -0.30 -10.17 -9.92
CA ALA A 41 0.24 -9.17 -10.83
C ALA A 41 0.48 -7.83 -10.12
N GLN A 42 -0.45 -7.42 -9.26
CA GLN A 42 -0.35 -6.19 -8.50
C GLN A 42 0.75 -6.27 -7.44
N MET A 43 0.95 -7.44 -6.82
CA MET A 43 2.01 -7.70 -5.85
C MET A 43 3.40 -7.61 -6.51
N VAL A 44 3.60 -8.20 -7.69
CA VAL A 44 4.86 -8.06 -8.45
C VAL A 44 5.11 -6.60 -8.86
N GLN A 45 4.06 -5.90 -9.28
CA GLN A 45 4.18 -4.49 -9.65
C GLN A 45 4.64 -3.64 -8.46
N SER A 46 4.03 -3.84 -7.29
CA SER A 46 4.29 -3.05 -6.08
C SER A 46 5.58 -3.42 -5.37
N LEU A 47 5.92 -4.70 -5.26
CA LEU A 47 7.08 -5.16 -4.49
C LEU A 47 8.37 -5.25 -5.30
N VAL A 48 8.28 -5.42 -6.62
CA VAL A 48 9.46 -5.63 -7.47
C VAL A 48 9.66 -4.47 -8.43
N LYS A 49 8.67 -4.20 -9.29
CA LYS A 49 8.86 -3.25 -10.41
C LYS A 49 8.99 -1.81 -9.94
N LEU A 50 8.12 -1.36 -9.03
CA LEU A 50 8.18 0.00 -8.51
C LEU A 50 9.49 0.26 -7.72
N PRO A 51 9.89 -0.57 -6.73
CA PRO A 51 11.14 -0.39 -6.02
C PRO A 51 12.36 -0.43 -6.94
N ALA A 52 12.42 -1.38 -7.88
CA ALA A 52 13.52 -1.45 -8.85
C ALA A 52 13.62 -0.18 -9.71
N LYS A 53 12.48 0.41 -10.11
CA LYS A 53 12.46 1.69 -10.83
C LYS A 53 12.99 2.84 -9.98
N HIS A 54 12.66 2.88 -8.70
CA HIS A 54 13.18 3.90 -7.78
C HIS A 54 14.68 3.74 -7.54
N ILE A 55 15.16 2.51 -7.31
CA ILE A 55 16.59 2.21 -7.16
C ILE A 55 17.35 2.61 -8.42
N ARG A 56 16.86 2.25 -9.61
CA ARG A 56 17.49 2.61 -10.88
C ARG A 56 17.57 4.12 -11.08
N ARG A 57 16.54 4.87 -10.66
CA ARG A 57 16.55 6.33 -10.70
C ARG A 57 17.56 6.92 -9.72
N ALA A 58 17.63 6.38 -8.50
CA ALA A 58 18.60 6.82 -7.49
C ALA A 58 20.05 6.57 -7.95
N VAL A 59 20.34 5.37 -8.45
CA VAL A 59 21.67 5.03 -9.00
C VAL A 59 22.05 5.93 -10.17
N LYS A 60 21.12 6.21 -11.09
CA LYS A 60 21.36 7.12 -12.20
C LYS A 60 21.65 8.56 -11.73
N ALA A 61 21.02 9.02 -10.65
CA ALA A 61 21.26 10.33 -10.07
C ALA A 61 22.58 10.42 -9.26
N ILE A 62 23.16 9.29 -8.88
CA ILE A 62 24.44 9.23 -8.14
C ILE A 62 25.63 9.08 -9.10
N LEU A 63 25.46 8.32 -10.20
CA LEU A 63 26.53 7.99 -11.15
C LEU A 63 26.57 8.87 -12.41
N GLY A 64 25.58 9.74 -12.61
CA GLY A 64 25.57 10.76 -13.65
C GLY A 64 25.50 12.14 -13.02
#